data_AF-H6NGA7-F1
#
_entry.id   AF-H6NGA7-F1
#
_cell.length_a   1.000
_cell.length_b   1.000
_cell.length_c   1.000
_cell.angle_alpha   90.00
_cell.angle_beta   90.00
_cell.angle_gamma   90.00
#
_symmetry.space_group_name_H-M   'P 1'
#
loop_
_entity.id
_entity.type
_entity.pdbx_description
1 polymer ?
#
loop_
_entity_poly.entity_id
_entity_poly.type
_entity_poly.pdbx_seq_one_letter_code
_entity_poly.pdbx_strand_id
1 'polypeptide(L)'
;MNLQDALFNWLQISLVAAARPEDGAAVETREFFEVILREDHGLQSFAYEPEGDRYRIDYTAEGQSRTQRFDAELADQLLTDINSNPKYNE
;
A
#
# COMPACT_ATOMS: atom_id res chain seq x y z
N MET A 1 13.67 -1.84 -6.31
CA MET A 1 12.36 -2.53 -6.22
C MET A 1 11.72 -2.50 -7.60
N ASN A 2 10.87 -3.46 -7.99
CA ASN A 2 10.09 -3.30 -9.23
C ASN A 2 8.76 -2.59 -8.93
N LEU A 3 8.12 -1.97 -9.93
CA LEU A 3 6.89 -1.19 -9.71
C LEU A 3 5.77 -2.01 -9.03
N GLN A 4 5.60 -3.28 -9.41
CA GLN A 4 4.55 -4.11 -8.83
C GLN A 4 4.79 -4.37 -7.34
N ASP A 5 6.04 -4.63 -6.95
CA ASP A 5 6.45 -4.80 -5.56
C ASP A 5 6.27 -3.48 -4.79
N ALA A 6 6.59 -2.35 -5.41
CA ALA A 6 6.38 -1.03 -4.82
C ALA A 6 4.92 -0.73 -4.53
N LEU A 7 4.05 -1.01 -5.51
CA LEU A 7 2.61 -0.83 -5.40
C LEU A 7 2.01 -1.78 -4.36
N PHE A 8 2.49 -3.02 -4.29
CA PHE A 8 2.03 -3.99 -3.31
C PHE A 8 2.43 -3.59 -1.88
N ASN A 9 3.71 -3.28 -1.64
CA ASN A 9 4.19 -2.83 -0.34
C ASN A 9 3.48 -1.54 0.10
N TRP A 10 3.32 -0.57 -0.81
CA TRP A 10 2.56 0.65 -0.56
C TRP A 10 1.10 0.36 -0.18
N LEU A 11 0.43 -0.57 -0.86
CA LEU A 11 -0.93 -0.98 -0.54
C LEU A 11 -0.99 -1.58 0.87
N GLN A 12 -0.13 -2.55 1.19
CA GLN A 12 -0.11 -3.21 2.50
C GLN A 12 0.05 -2.18 3.64
N ILE A 13 1.04 -1.29 3.54
CA ILE A 13 1.27 -0.28 4.59
C ILE A 13 0.17 0.79 4.60
N SER A 14 -0.45 1.10 3.45
CA SER A 14 -1.58 2.03 3.40
C SER A 14 -2.80 1.50 4.15
N LEU A 15 -3.07 0.19 4.07
CA LEU A 15 -4.12 -0.47 4.85
C LEU A 15 -3.82 -0.39 6.36
N VAL A 16 -2.56 -0.63 6.75
CA VAL A 16 -2.13 -0.49 8.15
C VAL A 16 -2.31 0.93 8.66
N ALA A 17 -1.79 1.92 7.94
CA ALA A 17 -1.89 3.34 8.32
C ALA A 17 -3.34 3.83 8.35
N ALA A 18 -4.22 3.30 7.48
CA ALA A 18 -5.65 3.61 7.50
C ALA A 18 -6.36 2.99 8.70
N ALA A 19 -6.02 1.75 9.08
CA ALA A 19 -6.60 1.07 10.23
C ALA A 19 -6.04 1.58 11.58
N ARG A 20 -4.80 2.07 11.60
CA ARG A 20 -4.08 2.56 12.78
C ARG A 20 -3.48 3.95 12.52
N PRO A 21 -4.31 5.01 12.44
CA PRO A 21 -3.83 6.37 12.14
C PRO A 21 -2.90 6.95 13.20
N GLU A 22 -2.88 6.38 14.41
CA GLU A 22 -1.97 6.72 15.50
C GLU A 22 -0.58 6.07 15.39
N ASP A 23 -0.43 5.07 14.52
CA ASP A 23 0.84 4.41 14.25
C ASP A 23 1.70 5.29 13.31
N GLY A 24 2.45 6.21 13.92
CA GLY A 24 3.31 7.14 13.19
C GLY A 24 4.31 6.42 12.28
N ALA A 25 4.84 5.27 12.70
CA ALA A 25 5.76 4.48 11.89
C ALA A 25 5.09 3.94 10.63
N ALA A 26 3.84 3.49 10.71
CA ALA A 26 3.08 3.06 9.54
C ALA A 26 2.83 4.22 8.55
N VAL A 27 2.48 5.41 9.06
CA VAL A 27 2.28 6.61 8.24
C VAL A 27 3.57 7.02 7.54
N GLU A 28 4.69 7.13 8.27
CA GLU A 28 5.99 7.48 7.71
C GLU A 28 6.46 6.47 6.64
N THR A 29 6.24 5.17 6.90
CA THR A 29 6.57 4.10 5.95
C THR A 29 5.72 4.19 4.69
N ARG A 30 4.42 4.51 4.82
CA ARG A 30 3.55 4.77 3.67
C ARG A 30 4.08 5.93 2.84
N GLU A 31 4.40 7.06 3.47
CA GLU A 31 4.95 8.24 2.78
C GLU A 31 6.28 7.93 2.08
N PHE A 32 7.13 7.11 2.68
CA PHE A 32 8.37 6.63 2.05
C PHE A 32 8.09 5.84 0.76
N PHE A 33 7.13 4.92 0.78
CA PHE A 33 6.75 4.21 -0.45
C PHE A 33 6.10 5.12 -1.49
N GLU A 34 5.33 6.12 -1.07
CA GLU A 34 4.81 7.13 -2.00
C GLU A 34 5.92 7.90 -2.71
N VAL A 35 7.00 8.24 -2.00
CA VAL A 35 8.19 8.87 -2.60
C VAL A 35 8.83 7.91 -3.61
N ILE A 36 9.00 6.63 -3.28
CA ILE A 36 9.55 5.64 -4.23
C ILE A 36 8.69 5.54 -5.49
N LEU A 37 7.36 5.47 -5.34
CA LEU A 37 6.43 5.39 -6.47
C LEU A 37 6.54 6.62 -7.39
N ARG A 38 6.70 7.82 -6.81
CA ARG A 38 6.83 9.07 -7.59
C ARG A 38 8.22 9.24 -8.20
N GLU A 39 9.27 9.09 -7.42
CA GLU A 39 10.64 9.41 -7.83
C GLU A 39 11.33 8.27 -8.59
N ASP A 40 11.22 7.02 -8.11
CA ASP A 40 11.91 5.86 -8.71
C ASP A 40 11.11 5.27 -9.89
N HIS A 41 9.77 5.34 -9.81
CA HIS A 41 8.88 4.77 -10.81
C HIS A 41 8.11 5.79 -11.65
N GLY A 42 8.23 7.10 -11.36
CA GLY A 42 7.65 8.16 -12.18
C GLY A 42 6.12 8.22 -12.16
N LEU A 43 5.47 7.71 -11.11
CA LEU A 43 4.02 7.77 -11.00
C LEU A 43 3.57 9.19 -10.68
N GLN A 44 2.62 9.68 -11.48
CA GLN A 44 2.01 11.00 -11.31
C GLN A 44 0.82 10.95 -10.34
N SER A 45 0.12 9.84 -10.29
CA SER A 45 -1.03 9.60 -9.41
C SER A 45 -1.20 8.12 -9.20
N PHE A 46 -1.69 7.74 -8.03
CA PHE A 46 -2.02 6.36 -7.69
C PHE A 46 -3.07 6.36 -6.57
N ALA A 47 -4.02 5.44 -6.67
CA ALA A 47 -5.08 5.24 -5.68
C ALA A 47 -5.48 3.76 -5.68
N TYR A 48 -5.90 3.26 -4.53
CA TYR A 48 -6.43 1.90 -4.42
C TYR A 48 -7.90 1.92 -4.02
N GLU A 49 -8.65 0.96 -4.53
CA GLU A 49 -10.07 0.75 -4.24
C GLU A 49 -10.31 -0.75 -4.01
N PRO A 50 -11.14 -1.13 -3.01
CA PRO A 50 -11.55 -2.51 -2.85
C PRO A 50 -12.46 -2.95 -4.02
N GLU A 51 -12.19 -4.13 -4.57
CA GLU A 51 -12.89 -4.74 -5.71
C GLU A 51 -13.20 -6.23 -5.38
N GLY A 52 -14.16 -6.45 -4.49
CA GLY A 52 -14.51 -7.79 -4.02
C GLY A 52 -13.38 -8.39 -3.17
N ASP A 53 -12.84 -9.52 -3.60
CA ASP A 53 -11.73 -10.24 -2.92
C ASP A 53 -10.34 -9.73 -3.34
N ARG A 54 -10.29 -8.53 -3.94
CA ARG A 54 -9.07 -7.93 -4.49
C ARG A 54 -9.03 -6.44 -4.20
N TYR A 55 -7.85 -5.87 -4.21
CA TYR A 55 -7.67 -4.43 -4.33
C TYR A 55 -7.27 -4.07 -5.75
N ARG A 56 -7.95 -3.08 -6.33
CA ARG A 56 -7.59 -2.47 -7.59
C ARG A 56 -6.76 -1.22 -7.31
N ILE A 57 -5.58 -1.13 -7.90
CA ILE A 57 -4.74 0.08 -7.87
C ILE A 57 -4.76 0.72 -9.25
N ASP A 58 -5.29 1.93 -9.33
CA ASP A 58 -5.28 2.76 -10.52
C ASP A 58 -4.15 3.79 -10.39
N TYR A 59 -3.26 3.83 -11.38
CA TYR A 59 -2.11 4.74 -11.37
C TYR A 59 -1.80 5.30 -12.75
N THR A 60 -1.18 6.48 -12.78
CA THR A 60 -0.74 7.13 -14.02
C THR A 60 0.77 7.21 -14.03
N ALA A 61 1.40 6.66 -15.07
CA ALA A 61 2.83 6.78 -15.33
C ALA A 61 3.03 7.25 -16.77
N GLU A 62 3.90 8.25 -16.96
CA GLU A 62 4.19 8.82 -18.29
C GLU A 62 2.94 9.28 -19.07
N GLY A 63 1.94 9.82 -18.37
CA GLY A 63 0.67 10.25 -18.96
C GLY A 63 -0.28 9.11 -19.38
N GLN A 64 0.07 7.85 -19.09
CA GLN A 64 -0.78 6.69 -19.33
C GLN A 64 -1.37 6.17 -18.03
N SER A 65 -2.70 6.05 -17.99
CA SER A 65 -3.40 5.40 -16.89
C SER A 65 -3.34 3.89 -17.04
N ARG A 66 -3.00 3.21 -15.93
CA ARG A 66 -2.88 1.77 -15.82
C ARG A 66 -3.56 1.31 -14.54
N THR A 67 -3.92 0.03 -14.53
CA THR A 67 -4.61 -0.60 -13.43
C THR A 67 -3.91 -1.90 -13.08
N GLN A 68 -3.66 -2.13 -11.80
CA GLN A 68 -3.15 -3.39 -11.27
C GLN A 68 -4.12 -3.94 -10.22
N ARG A 69 -4.14 -5.26 -10.05
CA ARG A 69 -4.99 -5.92 -9.05
C ARG A 69 -4.15 -6.81 -8.17
N PHE A 70 -4.42 -6.74 -6.88
CA PHE A 70 -3.77 -7.54 -5.85
C PHE A 70 -4.81 -8.32 -5.08
N ASP A 71 -4.42 -9.50 -4.61
CA ASP A 71 -5.26 -10.33 -3.75
C ASP A 71 -5.48 -9.63 -2.41
N ALA A 72 -6.73 -9.57 -1.94
CA ALA A 72 -7.06 -8.85 -0.72
C ALA A 72 -6.47 -9.55 0.52
N GLU A 73 -6.51 -10.89 0.57
CA GLU A 73 -5.98 -11.65 1.70
C GLU A 73 -4.47 -11.38 1.88
N LEU A 74 -3.72 -11.36 0.77
CA LEU A 74 -2.29 -11.05 0.81
C LEU A 74 -2.02 -9.58 1.17
N ALA A 75 -2.85 -8.65 0.70
CA ALA A 75 -2.69 -7.23 1.01
C ALA A 75 -2.98 -6.93 2.50
N ASP A 76 -4.01 -7.56 3.07
CA ASP A 76 -4.40 -7.44 4.47
C ASP A 76 -3.50 -8.25 5.42
N GLN A 77 -2.62 -9.11 4.88
CA GLN A 77 -1.77 -9.99 5.69
C GLN A 77 -0.88 -9.22 6.67
N LEU A 78 -0.33 -8.07 6.27
CA LEU A 78 0.52 -7.24 7.13
C LEU A 78 -0.28 -6.67 8.31
N LEU A 79 -1.46 -6.10 8.04
CA LEU A 79 -2.36 -5.60 9.09
C LEU A 79 -2.81 -6.72 10.02
N THR A 80 -3.12 -7.89 9.45
CA THR A 80 -3.51 -9.08 10.21
C THR A 80 -2.39 -9.56 11.13
N ASP A 81 -1.15 -9.61 10.64
CA ASP A 81 0.02 -10.01 11.44
C ASP A 81 0.27 -9.05 12.61
N ILE A 82 0.21 -7.74 12.34
CA ILE A 82 0.34 -6.68 13.33
C ILE A 82 -0.74 -6.78 14.41
N ASN A 83 -2.00 -6.99 14.02
CA ASN A 83 -3.12 -7.11 14.96
C ASN A 83 -3.10 -8.45 15.73
N SER A 84 -2.59 -9.52 15.12
CA SER A 84 -2.55 -10.85 15.73
C SER A 84 -1.37 -11.03 16.69
N ASN A 85 -0.40 -10.11 16.70
CA ASN A 85 0.77 -10.18 17.56
C ASN A 85 0.63 -9.23 18.78
N PRO A 86 0.22 -9.73 19.97
CA PRO A 86 -0.04 -8.91 21.16
C PRO A 86 1.20 -8.24 21.78
N LYS A 87 2.40 -8.42 21.22
CA LYS A 87 3.65 -7.84 21.74
C LYS A 87 3.80 -6.32 21.54
N TYR A 88 2.89 -5.67 20.84
CA TYR A 88 2.84 -4.21 20.68
C TYR A 88 1.72 -3.55 21.50
N ASN A 89 1.10 -4.29 22.43
CA ASN A 89 0.03 -3.80 23.28
C ASN A 89 0.46 -3.57 24.74
N GLU A 90 1.77 -3.47 25.01
CA GLU A 90 2.36 -3.12 26.32
C GLU A 90 3.24 -1.87 26.24
#